data_AF-A0A497LAV8-F1
#
_entry.id   AF-A0A497LAV8-F1
#
_cell.length_a   1.000
_cell.length_b   1.000
_cell.length_c   1.000
_cell.angle_alpha   90.00
_cell.angle_beta   90.00
_cell.angle_gamma   90.00
#
_symmetry.space_group_name_H-M   'P 1'
#
loop_
_entity.id
_entity.type
_entity.pdbx_description
1 polymer ?
#
loop_
_entity_poly.entity_id
_entity_poly.type
_entity_poly.pdbx_seq_one_letter_code
_entity_poly.pdbx_strand_id
1 'polypeptide(L)'
;MVEKRVYIASTEEKAGKSVIAIGLALIARNLGKKVGYFKSIGVETSEFKDRVIDEDVKTMMKLLDLKGDPKVYSPIILGRETFLDVFDTNKSSKYIEDILSAYEEASREKEVMLIEGAATLSSGAFLNCSVPSISSRLNADIILVSRFKKDHTVDDVLQAYDYASKYGANVLGVIINRVP
;
A
#
# COMPACT_ATOMS: atom_id res chain seq x y z
N MET A 1 6.88 -9.91 -17.18
CA MET A 1 5.96 -8.77 -16.92
C MET A 1 5.12 -9.11 -15.70
N VAL A 2 4.70 -8.12 -14.91
CA VAL A 2 3.84 -8.36 -13.75
C VAL A 2 2.48 -8.87 -14.21
N GLU A 3 2.13 -10.08 -13.79
CA GLU A 3 0.87 -10.77 -14.08
C GLU A 3 -0.22 -10.38 -13.08
N LYS A 4 0.16 -10.18 -11.82
CA LYS A 4 -0.76 -9.87 -10.71
C LYS A 4 -0.24 -8.68 -9.90
N ARG A 5 -1.12 -7.72 -9.67
CA ARG A 5 -0.88 -6.54 -8.84
C ARG A 5 -1.98 -6.52 -7.78
N VAL A 6 -1.60 -6.72 -6.52
CA VAL A 6 -2.54 -6.80 -5.40
C VAL A 6 -2.24 -5.67 -4.45
N TYR A 7 -3.19 -4.76 -4.27
CA TYR A 7 -3.07 -3.61 -3.40
C TYR A 7 -3.85 -3.85 -2.10
N ILE A 8 -3.11 -4.00 -1.00
CA ILE A 8 -3.64 -4.34 0.31
C ILE A 8 -3.96 -3.03 1.04
N ALA A 9 -5.23 -2.81 1.34
CA ALA A 9 -5.71 -1.56 1.92
C ALA A 9 -6.60 -1.84 3.13
N SER A 10 -6.89 -0.82 3.94
CA SER A 10 -7.75 -0.96 5.11
C SER A 10 -8.52 0.32 5.41
N THR A 11 -9.63 0.18 6.13
CA THR A 11 -10.41 1.32 6.65
C THR A 11 -9.73 2.00 7.84
N GLU A 12 -8.84 1.29 8.54
CA GLU A 12 -8.16 1.79 9.73
C GLU A 12 -6.68 1.37 9.79
N GLU A 13 -5.92 2.10 10.61
CA GLU A 13 -4.54 1.75 10.92
C GLU A 13 -4.47 0.41 11.67
N LYS A 14 -3.38 -0.34 11.49
CA LYS A 14 -3.13 -1.61 12.22
C LYS A 14 -4.22 -2.68 12.05
N ALA A 15 -4.97 -2.66 10.95
CA ALA A 15 -5.93 -3.71 10.57
C ALA A 15 -5.27 -5.06 10.21
N GLY A 16 -3.94 -5.09 10.05
CA GLY A 16 -3.17 -6.30 9.75
C GLY A 16 -2.71 -6.44 8.29
N LYS A 17 -2.70 -5.35 7.52
CA LYS A 17 -2.24 -5.31 6.12
C LYS A 17 -0.89 -5.99 5.92
N SER A 18 0.11 -5.64 6.74
CA SER A 18 1.48 -6.14 6.62
C SER A 18 1.58 -7.64 6.87
N VAL A 19 0.78 -8.20 7.81
CA VAL A 19 0.72 -9.65 8.03
C VAL A 19 0.11 -10.36 6.83
N ILE A 20 -0.95 -9.80 6.23
CA ILE A 20 -1.54 -10.31 5.00
C ILE A 20 -0.53 -10.22 3.84
N ALA A 21 0.20 -9.11 3.71
CA ALA A 21 1.24 -8.93 2.70
C ALA A 21 2.33 -10.00 2.82
N ILE A 22 2.84 -10.24 4.04
CA ILE A 22 3.81 -11.30 4.31
C ILE A 22 3.25 -12.68 3.93
N GLY A 23 2.00 -12.99 4.33
CA GLY A 23 1.36 -14.27 4.01
C GLY A 23 1.24 -14.49 2.51
N LEU A 24 0.72 -13.51 1.78
CA LEU A 24 0.59 -13.55 0.32
C LEU A 24 1.96 -13.67 -0.36
N ALA A 25 2.98 -12.97 0.15
CA ALA A 25 4.34 -13.02 -0.38
C ALA A 25 4.94 -14.42 -0.27
N LEU A 26 4.79 -15.04 0.90
CA LEU A 26 5.27 -16.41 1.15
C LEU A 26 4.53 -17.43 0.29
N ILE A 27 3.21 -17.31 0.16
CA ILE A 27 2.40 -18.19 -0.70
C ILE A 27 2.85 -18.06 -2.16
N ALA A 28 2.93 -16.85 -2.70
CA ALA A 28 3.35 -16.63 -4.08
C ALA A 28 4.79 -17.14 -4.34
N ARG A 29 5.71 -16.92 -3.39
CA ARG A 29 7.07 -17.45 -3.47
C ARG A 29 7.10 -18.98 -3.46
N ASN A 30 6.30 -19.63 -2.62
CA ASN A 30 6.19 -21.09 -2.58
C ASN A 30 5.59 -21.66 -3.88
N LEU A 31 4.79 -20.87 -4.60
CA LEU A 31 4.30 -21.18 -5.94
C LEU A 31 5.34 -20.89 -7.04
N GLY A 32 6.59 -20.56 -6.69
CA GLY A 32 7.69 -20.31 -7.62
C GLY A 32 7.67 -18.95 -8.30
N LYS A 33 6.81 -18.02 -7.85
CA LYS A 33 6.67 -16.70 -8.47
C LYS A 33 7.76 -15.72 -8.01
N LYS A 34 8.21 -14.86 -8.93
CA LYS A 34 9.04 -13.69 -8.61
C LYS A 34 8.18 -12.59 -7.98
N VAL A 35 8.25 -12.48 -6.65
CA VAL A 35 7.46 -11.53 -5.87
C VAL A 35 8.22 -10.21 -5.67
N GLY A 36 7.53 -9.10 -5.84
CA GLY A 36 7.96 -7.77 -5.41
C GLY A 36 7.01 -7.21 -4.36
N TYR A 37 7.48 -6.19 -3.65
CA TYR A 37 6.72 -5.44 -2.67
C TYR A 37 6.84 -3.96 -2.98
N PHE A 38 5.82 -3.16 -2.69
CA PHE A 38 5.85 -1.72 -2.84
C PHE A 38 4.89 -1.09 -1.83
N LYS A 39 5.25 0.07 -1.28
CA LYS A 39 4.38 0.84 -0.38
C LYS A 39 4.28 2.24 -0.96
N SER A 40 3.17 2.57 -1.62
CA SER A 40 3.11 3.83 -2.39
C SER A 40 3.27 5.06 -1.50
N ILE A 41 2.79 4.96 -0.25
CA ILE A 41 2.91 5.98 0.77
C ILE A 41 3.27 5.28 2.09
N GLY A 42 4.45 5.57 2.60
CA GLY A 42 4.86 5.23 3.96
C GLY A 42 4.42 6.31 4.96
N VAL A 43 4.48 5.98 6.24
CA VAL A 43 4.22 6.92 7.34
C VAL A 43 5.43 6.91 8.26
N GLU A 44 5.89 8.09 8.65
CA GLU A 44 7.05 8.20 9.54
C GLU A 44 6.79 7.48 10.88
N THR A 45 7.72 6.60 11.25
CA THR A 45 7.80 6.01 12.59
C THR A 45 8.86 6.78 13.39
N SER A 46 8.53 7.13 14.62
CA SER A 46 9.17 8.18 15.43
C SER A 46 10.61 7.90 15.90
N GLU A 47 11.32 6.91 15.37
CA GLU A 47 12.51 6.37 16.03
C GLU A 47 13.87 6.73 15.45
N PHE A 48 14.02 7.21 14.20
CA PHE A 48 15.38 7.53 13.69
C PHE A 48 15.43 8.73 12.75
N LYS A 49 16.01 9.83 13.27
CA LYS A 49 16.20 11.12 12.58
C LYS A 49 17.06 11.05 11.30
N ASP A 50 17.83 9.98 11.07
CA ASP A 50 18.86 10.02 10.03
C ASP A 50 18.57 9.23 8.76
N ARG A 51 17.59 8.31 8.74
CA ARG A 51 17.09 7.69 7.49
C ARG A 51 15.66 7.19 7.72
N VAL A 52 14.68 8.01 7.36
CA VAL A 52 13.25 7.65 7.43
C VAL A 52 12.97 6.57 6.40
N ILE A 53 13.21 5.32 6.78
CA ILE A 53 12.89 4.14 5.99
C ILE A 53 11.80 3.40 6.75
N ASP A 54 10.67 3.24 6.08
CA ASP A 54 9.49 2.53 6.57
C ASP A 54 9.85 1.08 7.00
N GLU A 55 9.40 0.68 8.19
CA GLU A 55 9.74 -0.63 8.79
C GLU A 55 9.16 -1.81 8.00
N ASP A 56 7.99 -1.63 7.39
CA ASP A 56 7.37 -2.68 6.57
C ASP A 56 8.20 -2.91 5.31
N VAL A 57 8.72 -1.84 4.71
CA VAL A 57 9.64 -1.92 3.56
C VAL A 57 10.91 -2.69 3.93
N LYS A 58 11.56 -2.35 5.06
CA LYS A 58 12.77 -3.09 5.51
C LYS A 58 12.48 -4.57 5.68
N THR A 59 11.35 -4.89 6.32
CA THR A 59 10.93 -6.26 6.59
C THR A 59 10.69 -7.02 5.28
N MET A 60 9.95 -6.43 4.35
CA MET A 60 9.61 -7.07 3.08
C MET A 60 10.81 -7.20 2.13
N MET A 61 11.71 -6.21 2.11
CA MET A 61 12.96 -6.31 1.36
C MET A 61 13.81 -7.49 1.86
N LYS A 62 13.95 -7.64 3.19
CA LYS A 62 14.67 -8.79 3.77
C LYS A 62 13.96 -10.12 3.49
N LEU A 63 12.63 -10.16 3.63
CA LEU A 63 11.84 -11.36 3.42
C LEU A 63 11.92 -11.90 1.98
N LEU A 64 11.90 -10.98 1.00
CA LEU A 64 11.85 -11.28 -0.42
C LEU A 64 13.21 -11.13 -1.13
N ASP A 65 14.28 -10.88 -0.37
CA ASP A 65 15.63 -10.57 -0.87
C ASP A 65 15.66 -9.46 -1.94
N LEU A 66 14.84 -8.41 -1.75
CA LEU A 66 14.79 -7.28 -2.66
C LEU A 66 16.04 -6.40 -2.50
N LYS A 67 16.61 -5.95 -3.62
CA LYS A 67 17.84 -5.16 -3.66
C LYS A 67 17.54 -3.72 -4.11
N GLY A 68 18.45 -2.80 -3.83
CA GLY A 68 18.32 -1.39 -4.22
C GLY A 68 18.04 -0.45 -3.04
N ASP A 69 17.73 0.81 -3.36
CA ASP A 69 17.42 1.83 -2.36
C ASP A 69 16.01 1.59 -1.79
N PRO A 70 15.83 1.48 -0.46
CA PRO A 70 14.51 1.40 0.18
C PRO A 70 13.53 2.50 -0.25
N LYS A 71 14.00 3.68 -0.66
CA LYS A 71 13.15 4.77 -1.18
C LYS A 71 12.43 4.40 -2.47
N VAL A 72 12.98 3.50 -3.29
CA VAL A 72 12.28 2.97 -4.46
C VAL A 72 11.06 2.15 -4.06
N TYR A 73 11.12 1.47 -2.92
CA TYR A 73 10.02 0.65 -2.42
C TYR A 73 8.99 1.44 -1.59
N SER A 74 9.33 2.68 -1.18
CA SER A 74 8.42 3.63 -0.54
C SER A 74 8.82 5.07 -0.84
N PRO A 75 8.40 5.63 -1.98
CA PRO A 75 8.92 6.90 -2.50
C PRO A 75 8.37 8.13 -1.76
N ILE A 76 7.16 8.03 -1.21
CA ILE A 76 6.52 9.11 -0.43
C ILE A 76 6.44 8.66 1.02
N ILE A 77 6.91 9.49 1.94
CA ILE A 77 6.75 9.30 3.38
C ILE A 77 5.98 10.49 3.95
N LEU A 78 4.84 10.24 4.58
CA LEU A 78 4.07 11.27 5.29
C LEU A 78 4.54 11.36 6.75
N GLY A 79 4.91 12.56 7.18
CA GLY A 79 5.07 12.86 8.61
C GLY A 79 3.70 12.82 9.29
N ARG A 80 3.61 12.20 10.49
CA ARG A 80 2.32 11.94 11.16
C ARG A 80 1.49 13.19 11.41
N GLU A 81 2.15 14.31 11.70
CA GLU A 81 1.49 15.56 12.11
C GLU A 81 1.88 16.76 11.23
N THR A 82 2.80 16.56 10.29
CA THR A 82 3.45 17.66 9.54
C THR A 82 3.29 17.54 8.02
N PHE A 83 2.49 16.59 7.53
CA PHE A 83 2.42 16.35 6.08
C PHE A 83 1.89 17.57 5.29
N LEU A 84 1.04 18.41 5.87
CA LEU A 84 0.58 19.64 5.20
C LEU A 84 1.65 20.73 5.14
N ASP A 85 2.65 20.69 6.02
CA ASP A 85 3.77 21.65 6.01
C ASP A 85 4.84 21.26 4.98
N VAL A 86 4.90 19.98 4.63
CA VAL A 86 5.95 19.41 3.76
C VAL A 86 5.49 19.27 2.30
N PHE A 87 4.21 18.98 2.07
CA PHE A 87 3.70 18.65 0.74
C PHE A 87 2.83 19.77 0.16
N ASP A 88 3.13 20.16 -1.07
CA ASP A 88 2.41 21.20 -1.82
C ASP A 88 1.33 20.56 -2.70
N THR A 89 0.06 20.80 -2.37
CA THR A 89 -1.09 20.19 -3.07
C THR A 89 -1.15 20.57 -4.56
N ASN A 90 -0.56 21.70 -4.96
CA ASN A 90 -0.45 22.09 -6.37
C ASN A 90 0.52 21.22 -7.16
N LYS A 91 1.34 20.40 -6.48
CA LYS A 91 2.31 19.46 -7.08
C LYS A 91 1.83 18.01 -7.01
N SER A 92 0.53 17.77 -6.81
CA SER A 92 -0.07 16.43 -6.79
C SER A 92 0.34 15.56 -7.99
N SER A 93 0.39 16.11 -9.20
CA SER A 93 0.84 15.39 -10.40
C SER A 93 2.26 14.85 -10.26
N LYS A 94 3.19 15.65 -9.73
CA LYS A 94 4.58 15.25 -9.49
C LYS A 94 4.66 14.09 -8.50
N TYR A 95 3.94 14.15 -7.38
CA TYR A 95 3.97 13.06 -6.40
C TYR A 95 3.40 11.76 -6.96
N ILE A 96 2.38 11.85 -7.83
CA ILE A 96 1.87 10.69 -8.55
C ILE A 96 2.95 10.13 -9.49
N GLU A 97 3.61 10.99 -10.27
CA GLU A 97 4.70 10.58 -11.17
C GLU A 97 5.86 9.91 -10.42
N ASP A 98 6.25 10.44 -9.26
CA ASP A 98 7.27 9.86 -8.39
C ASP A 98 6.86 8.45 -7.92
N ILE A 99 5.60 8.26 -7.52
CA ILE A 99 5.06 6.94 -7.13
C ILE A 99 5.09 5.96 -8.31
N LEU A 100 4.63 6.38 -9.49
CA LEU A 100 4.54 5.51 -10.66
C LEU A 100 5.93 5.11 -11.16
N SER A 101 6.89 6.05 -11.17
CA SER A 101 8.27 5.79 -11.59
C SER A 101 8.98 4.84 -10.63
N ALA A 102 8.81 5.04 -9.33
CA ALA A 102 9.37 4.15 -8.31
C ALA A 102 8.74 2.74 -8.39
N TYR A 103 7.44 2.65 -8.63
CA TYR A 103 6.77 1.36 -8.85
C TYR A 103 7.31 0.64 -10.09
N GLU A 104 7.54 1.36 -11.19
CA GLU A 104 8.11 0.78 -12.41
C GLU A 104 9.48 0.15 -12.12
N GLU A 105 10.34 0.84 -11.38
CA GLU A 105 11.64 0.31 -10.95
C GLU A 105 11.48 -0.91 -10.01
N ALA A 106 10.66 -0.78 -8.96
CA ALA A 106 10.43 -1.84 -7.97
C ALA A 106 9.82 -3.13 -8.58
N SER A 107 9.07 -2.98 -9.68
CA SER A 107 8.36 -4.07 -10.34
C SER A 107 9.15 -4.77 -11.44
N ARG A 108 10.37 -4.30 -11.74
CA ARG A 108 11.23 -4.95 -12.74
C ARG A 108 11.46 -6.41 -12.40
N GLU A 109 11.30 -7.26 -13.41
CA GLU A 109 11.48 -8.72 -13.31
C GLU A 109 10.57 -9.42 -12.29
N LYS A 110 9.48 -8.78 -11.86
CA LYS A 110 8.48 -9.39 -10.97
C LYS A 110 7.29 -9.92 -11.77
N GLU A 111 6.70 -11.00 -11.25
CA GLU A 111 5.45 -11.59 -11.74
C GLU A 111 4.27 -11.19 -10.85
N VAL A 112 4.51 -11.04 -9.55
CA VAL A 112 3.52 -10.63 -8.56
C VAL A 112 4.02 -9.40 -7.83
N MET A 113 3.24 -8.33 -7.85
CA MET A 113 3.48 -7.13 -7.06
C MET A 113 2.47 -7.03 -5.92
N LEU A 114 2.97 -7.10 -4.69
CA LEU A 114 2.19 -6.78 -3.50
C LEU A 114 2.41 -5.32 -3.18
N ILE A 115 1.34 -4.55 -3.21
CA ILE A 115 1.35 -3.14 -2.90
C ILE A 115 0.68 -2.99 -1.53
N GLU A 116 1.26 -2.26 -0.60
CA GLU A 116 0.67 -1.99 0.71
C GLU A 116 0.27 -0.52 0.82
N GLY A 117 -0.97 -0.29 1.23
CA GLY A 117 -1.47 1.06 1.50
C GLY A 117 -0.91 1.61 2.81
N ALA A 118 -1.02 2.92 2.99
CA ALA A 118 -0.65 3.60 4.24
C ALA A 118 -1.62 3.25 5.40
N ALA A 119 -1.80 4.15 6.37
CA ALA A 119 -2.67 3.89 7.52
C ALA A 119 -4.09 3.45 7.11
N THR A 120 -4.72 4.18 6.19
CA THR A 120 -6.07 3.92 5.69
C THR A 120 -6.13 4.05 4.16
N LEU A 121 -7.22 3.62 3.53
CA LEU A 121 -7.41 3.77 2.08
C LEU A 121 -7.47 5.23 1.59
N SER A 122 -7.79 6.18 2.47
CA SER A 122 -7.85 7.61 2.16
C SER A 122 -6.55 8.36 2.45
N SER A 123 -5.57 7.72 3.11
CA SER A 123 -4.26 8.31 3.35
C SER A 123 -3.62 8.73 2.01
N GLY A 124 -3.16 9.99 1.93
CA GLY A 124 -2.65 10.59 0.69
C GLY A 124 -3.70 11.20 -0.25
N ALA A 125 -5.00 11.15 0.09
CA ALA A 125 -6.06 11.73 -0.74
C ALA A 125 -5.88 13.23 -1.05
N PHE A 126 -5.30 13.99 -0.11
CA PHE A 126 -5.00 15.43 -0.30
C PHE A 126 -3.99 15.70 -1.42
N LEU A 127 -3.19 14.71 -1.82
CA LEU A 127 -2.28 14.74 -2.96
C LEU A 127 -2.84 14.00 -4.18
N ASN A 128 -4.11 13.57 -4.14
CA ASN A 128 -4.69 12.65 -5.11
C ASN A 128 -3.96 11.29 -5.20
N CYS A 129 -3.29 10.88 -4.12
CA CYS A 129 -2.51 9.64 -4.02
C CYS A 129 -3.16 8.59 -3.08
N SER A 130 -4.47 8.67 -2.87
CA SER A 130 -5.20 7.65 -2.09
C SER A 130 -5.08 6.25 -2.72
N VAL A 131 -5.36 5.21 -1.93
CA VAL A 131 -5.29 3.82 -2.41
C VAL A 131 -6.14 3.63 -3.69
N PRO A 132 -7.44 4.01 -3.74
CA PRO A 132 -8.22 3.87 -4.97
C PRO A 132 -7.62 4.60 -6.18
N SER A 133 -7.08 5.79 -5.94
CA SER A 133 -6.49 6.62 -6.99
C SER A 133 -5.23 5.96 -7.60
N ILE A 134 -4.33 5.47 -6.75
CA ILE A 134 -3.09 4.80 -7.18
C ILE A 134 -3.37 3.40 -7.73
N SER A 135 -4.28 2.63 -7.09
CA SER A 135 -4.77 1.33 -7.57
C SER A 135 -5.16 1.39 -9.05
N SER A 136 -6.02 2.35 -9.39
CA SER A 136 -6.56 2.49 -10.75
C SER A 136 -5.47 2.81 -11.76
N ARG A 137 -4.49 3.67 -11.40
CA ARG A 137 -3.35 4.02 -12.27
C ARG A 137 -2.38 2.85 -12.48
N LEU A 138 -2.19 2.04 -11.45
CA LEU A 138 -1.34 0.85 -11.52
C LEU A 138 -2.05 -0.37 -12.12
N ASN A 139 -3.36 -0.27 -12.40
CA ASN A 139 -4.22 -1.40 -12.73
C ASN A 139 -4.04 -2.55 -11.71
N ALA A 140 -4.10 -2.18 -10.43
CA ALA A 140 -3.90 -3.07 -9.30
C ALA A 140 -5.21 -3.34 -8.58
N ASP A 141 -5.46 -4.62 -8.35
CA ASP A 141 -6.65 -5.10 -7.68
C ASP A 141 -6.56 -4.88 -6.16
N ILE A 142 -7.61 -4.33 -5.54
CA ILE A 142 -7.64 -4.06 -4.10
C ILE A 142 -8.12 -5.29 -3.33
N ILE A 143 -7.39 -5.64 -2.27
CA ILE A 143 -7.90 -6.47 -1.17
C ILE A 143 -8.11 -5.56 0.04
N LEU A 144 -9.35 -5.44 0.50
CA LEU A 144 -9.70 -4.68 1.70
C LEU A 144 -9.50 -5.53 2.94
N VAL A 145 -8.66 -5.08 3.86
CA VAL A 145 -8.46 -5.70 5.17
C VAL A 145 -9.21 -4.86 6.20
N SER A 146 -10.18 -5.47 6.88
CA SER A 146 -10.95 -4.82 7.94
C SER A 146 -10.79 -5.61 9.23
N ARG A 147 -10.51 -4.92 10.35
CA ARG A 147 -10.47 -5.59 11.65
C ARG A 147 -11.91 -5.78 12.13
N PHE A 148 -12.25 -6.99 12.54
CA PHE A 148 -13.52 -7.26 13.17
C PHE A 148 -13.63 -6.48 14.49
N LYS A 149 -14.69 -5.68 14.61
CA LYS A 149 -15.07 -5.01 15.85
C LYS A 149 -16.40 -5.55 16.33
N LYS A 150 -17.44 -5.34 15.53
CA LYS A 150 -18.85 -5.74 15.68
C LYS A 150 -19.51 -5.68 14.29
N ASP A 151 -20.83 -5.76 14.23
CA ASP A 151 -21.62 -5.69 12.98
C ASP A 151 -21.32 -4.44 12.13
N HIS A 152 -20.97 -3.30 12.74
CA HIS A 152 -20.55 -2.08 12.02
C HIS A 152 -19.34 -2.26 11.10
N THR A 153 -18.56 -3.33 11.26
CA THR A 153 -17.48 -3.69 10.33
C THR A 153 -18.03 -3.83 8.89
N VAL A 154 -19.29 -4.23 8.71
CA VAL A 154 -19.93 -4.31 7.39
C VAL A 154 -20.10 -2.92 6.78
N ASP A 155 -20.57 -1.94 7.55
CA ASP A 155 -20.77 -0.55 7.10
C ASP A 155 -19.45 0.08 6.66
N ASP A 156 -18.38 -0.11 7.45
CA ASP A 156 -17.03 0.38 7.13
C ASP A 156 -16.51 -0.21 5.80
N VAL A 157 -16.77 -1.50 5.57
CA VAL A 157 -16.37 -2.19 4.34
C VAL A 157 -17.15 -1.67 3.12
N LEU A 158 -18.46 -1.48 3.25
CA LEU A 158 -19.29 -0.94 2.16
C LEU A 158 -18.88 0.48 1.80
N GLN A 159 -18.63 1.34 2.80
CA GLN A 159 -18.13 2.69 2.56
C GLN A 159 -16.77 2.67 1.83
N ALA A 160 -15.87 1.77 2.24
CA ALA A 160 -14.58 1.62 1.57
C ALA A 160 -14.71 1.14 0.12
N TYR A 161 -15.64 0.21 -0.13
CA TYR A 161 -15.95 -0.28 -1.47
C TYR A 161 -16.50 0.84 -2.36
N ASP A 162 -17.44 1.65 -1.86
CA ASP A 162 -17.98 2.79 -2.60
C ASP A 162 -16.91 3.83 -2.93
N TYR A 163 -16.01 4.10 -1.97
CA TYR A 163 -14.88 5.00 -2.20
C TYR A 163 -13.92 4.45 -3.27
N ALA A 164 -13.63 3.14 -3.26
CA ALA A 164 -12.83 2.50 -4.31
C ALA A 164 -13.50 2.59 -5.69
N SER A 165 -14.80 2.29 -5.74
CA SER A 165 -15.61 2.27 -6.96
C SER A 165 -15.66 3.64 -7.64
N LYS A 166 -15.68 4.75 -6.87
CA LYS A 166 -15.64 6.12 -7.41
C LYS A 166 -14.40 6.43 -8.25
N TYR A 167 -13.29 5.73 -8.02
CA TYR A 167 -12.07 5.87 -8.80
C TYR A 167 -11.95 4.84 -9.93
N GLY A 168 -12.93 3.94 -10.08
CA GLY A 168 -12.84 2.81 -11.01
C GLY A 168 -11.88 1.72 -10.53
N ALA A 169 -11.50 1.72 -9.24
CA ALA A 169 -10.63 0.70 -8.69
C ALA A 169 -11.38 -0.62 -8.50
N ASN A 170 -10.77 -1.73 -8.91
CA ASN A 170 -11.36 -3.05 -8.72
C ASN A 170 -11.08 -3.57 -7.31
N VAL A 171 -12.11 -4.00 -6.58
CA VAL A 171 -11.98 -4.65 -5.27
C VAL A 171 -12.21 -6.15 -5.46
N LEU A 172 -11.16 -6.96 -5.31
CA LEU A 172 -11.25 -8.42 -5.45
C LEU A 172 -12.02 -9.08 -4.30
N GLY A 173 -11.95 -8.49 -3.12
CA GLY A 173 -12.58 -9.05 -1.94
C GLY A 173 -12.14 -8.37 -0.65
N VAL A 174 -12.65 -8.93 0.45
CA VAL A 174 -12.49 -8.40 1.79
C VAL A 174 -11.97 -9.50 2.70
N ILE A 175 -10.96 -9.19 3.50
CA ILE A 175 -10.45 -10.03 4.59
C ILE A 175 -10.88 -9.39 5.91
N ILE A 176 -11.78 -10.07 6.63
CA ILE A 176 -12.13 -9.70 7.99
C ILE A 176 -11.12 -10.34 8.93
N ASN A 177 -10.28 -9.52 9.55
CA ASN A 177 -9.16 -9.95 10.38
C ASN A 177 -9.51 -9.88 11.88
N ARG A 178 -8.91 -10.77 12.68
CA ARG A 178 -9.09 -10.84 14.16
C ARG A 178 -10.54 -11.06 14.59
N VAL A 179 -11.26 -11.94 13.90
CA VAL A 179 -12.56 -12.45 14.35
C VAL A 179 -12.34 -13.32 15.60
N PRO A 180 -13.09 -13.10 16.70
CA PRO A 180 -12.95 -13.86 17.94
C PRO A 180 -13.38 -15.33 17.83
#